data_AF-A0A560SZ01-F1
#
_entry.id   AF-A0A560SZ01-F1
#
_cell.length_a   1.000
_cell.length_b   1.000
_cell.length_c   1.000
_cell.angle_alpha   90.00
_cell.angle_beta   90.00
_cell.angle_gamma   90.00
#
_symmetry.space_group_name_H-M   'P 1'
#
loop_
_entity.id
_entity.type
_entity.pdbx_description
1 polymer ?
#
loop_
_entity_poly.entity_id
_entity_poly.type
_entity_poly.pdbx_seq_one_letter_code
_entity_poly.pdbx_strand_id
1 'polypeptide(L)' 'MSKVKPGPPHPFFIPHPEISFEDALVYASDLLHCAEQLRDSPKAAGHLMEMARVMVDRSLECVGPR' A
#
# COMPACT_ATOMS: atom_id res chain seq x y z
N MET A 1 23.14 -11.26 -27.89
CA MET A 1 22.60 -11.29 -26.51
C MET A 1 21.53 -10.22 -26.37
N SER A 2 20.26 -10.61 -26.45
CA SER A 2 19.12 -9.70 -26.34
C SER A 2 19.03 -9.20 -24.91
N LYS A 3 19.30 -7.92 -24.67
CA LYS A 3 19.10 -7.31 -23.35
C LYS A 3 17.59 -7.27 -23.09
N VAL A 4 17.11 -8.12 -22.18
CA VAL A 4 15.75 -8.02 -21.65
C VAL A 4 15.68 -6.68 -20.91
N LYS A 5 14.88 -5.74 -21.44
CA LYS A 5 14.49 -4.55 -20.68
C LYS A 5 13.58 -5.03 -19.55
N PRO A 6 13.84 -4.66 -18.28
CA PRO A 6 12.85 -4.86 -17.23
C PRO A 6 11.53 -4.22 -17.69
N GLY A 7 10.43 -4.95 -17.58
CA GLY A 7 9.11 -4.36 -17.76
C GLY A 7 8.89 -3.21 -16.78
N PRO A 8 7.89 -2.34 -17.03
CA PRO A 8 7.58 -1.27 -16.09
C PRO A 8 7.39 -1.86 -14.68
N PRO A 9 7.83 -1.16 -13.62
CA PRO A 9 7.66 -1.62 -12.25
C PRO A 9 6.17 -1.87 -12.02
N HIS A 10 5.81 -3.13 -11.76
CA HIS A 10 4.44 -3.47 -11.38
C HIS A 10 4.22 -2.94 -9.97
N PRO A 11 3.05 -2.36 -9.67
CA PRO A 11 2.76 -1.91 -8.32
C PRO A 11 2.90 -3.11 -7.37
N PHE A 12 3.69 -2.93 -6.30
CA PHE A 12 3.89 -3.98 -5.30
C PHE A 12 2.57 -4.37 -4.61
N PHE A 13 1.65 -3.42 -4.50
CA PHE A 13 0.35 -3.58 -3.89
C PHE A 13 -0.67 -2.72 -4.62
N ILE A 14 -1.84 -3.29 -4.92
CA ILE A 14 -2.95 -2.64 -5.60
C ILE A 14 -4.18 -2.77 -4.69
N PRO A 15 -4.81 -1.67 -4.27
CA PRO A 15 -5.99 -1.72 -3.42
C PRO A 15 -7.20 -2.20 -4.22
N HIS A 16 -8.18 -2.80 -3.56
CA HIS A 16 -9.42 -3.19 -4.23
C HIS A 16 -10.13 -1.94 -4.78
N PRO A 17 -10.55 -1.93 -6.05
CA PRO A 17 -11.10 -0.73 -6.69
C PRO A 17 -12.41 -0.26 -6.04
N GLU A 18 -13.16 -1.16 -5.42
CA GLU A 18 -14.44 -0.84 -4.76
C GLU A 18 -14.34 -0.73 -3.24
N ILE A 19 -13.13 -0.66 -2.68
CA ILE A 19 -13.00 -0.49 -1.23
C ILE A 19 -13.62 0.83 -0.77
N SER A 20 -14.32 0.80 0.35
CA SER A 20 -14.91 2.00 0.95
C SER A 20 -13.82 2.89 1.59
N PHE A 21 -14.15 4.15 1.84
CA PHE A 21 -13.29 5.07 2.57
C PHE A 21 -12.90 4.53 3.96
N GLU A 22 -13.89 4.06 4.72
CA GLU A 22 -13.71 3.57 6.08
C GLU A 22 -12.85 2.31 6.10
N ASP A 23 -13.15 1.34 5.22
CA ASP A 23 -12.38 0.10 5.12
C ASP A 23 -10.94 0.38 4.71
N ALA A 24 -10.70 1.35 3.81
CA ALA A 24 -9.35 1.73 3.41
C ALA A 24 -8.54 2.28 4.58
N LEU A 25 -9.14 3.11 5.44
CA LEU A 25 -8.48 3.63 6.63
C LEU A 25 -8.24 2.56 7.71
N VAL A 26 -9.19 1.65 7.91
CA VAL A 26 -9.03 0.51 8.82
C VAL A 26 -7.85 -0.35 8.37
N TYR A 27 -7.78 -0.68 7.08
CA TYR A 27 -6.70 -1.48 6.53
C TYR A 27 -5.34 -0.78 6.66
N ALA A 28 -5.29 0.54 6.43
CA ALA A 28 -4.07 1.32 6.65
C ALA A 28 -3.61 1.28 8.11
N SER A 29 -4.54 1.42 9.06
CA SER A 29 -4.25 1.34 10.49
C SER A 29 -3.67 -0.03 10.89
N ASP A 30 -4.27 -1.12 10.40
CA ASP A 30 -3.81 -2.47 10.69
C ASP A 30 -2.39 -2.72 10.16
N LEU A 31 -2.10 -2.23 8.94
CA LEU A 31 -0.77 -2.32 8.34
C LEU A 31 0.28 -1.55 9.15
N LEU A 32 -0.05 -0.34 9.63
CA LEU A 32 0.84 0.45 10.48
C LEU A 32 1.08 -0.22 11.83
N HIS A 33 0.04 -0.79 12.44
CA HIS A 33 0.16 -1.53 13.68
C HIS A 33 1.05 -2.76 13.51
N CYS A 34 0.91 -3.50 12.41
CA CYS A 34 1.77 -4.63 12.09
C CYS A 34 3.22 -4.18 11.83
N ALA A 35 3.43 -3.04 11.16
CA ALA A 35 4.76 -2.50 10.91
C ALA A 35 5.51 -2.16 12.21
N GLU A 36 4.81 -1.62 13.22
CA GLU A 36 5.38 -1.37 14.54
C GLU A 36 5.85 -2.66 15.26
N GLN A 37 5.19 -3.79 15.00
CA GLN A 37 5.60 -5.08 15.58
C GLN A 37 6.82 -5.68 14.86
N LEU A 38 7.16 -5.19 13.65
CA LEU A 38 8.29 -5.67 12.84
C LEU A 38 9.54 -4.80 13.00
N ARG A 39 9.78 -4.21 14.18
CA ARG A 39 10.97 -3.37 14.46
C ARG A 39 12.30 -4.07 14.16
N ASP A 40 12.36 -5.39 14.32
CA ASP A 40 13.56 -6.19 14.03
C ASP A 40 13.75 -6.48 12.52
N SER A 41 12.78 -6.12 11.68
CA SER A 41 12.84 -6.27 10.22
C SER A 41 12.43 -4.97 9.51
N PRO A 42 13.33 -3.97 9.44
CA PRO A 42 13.02 -2.65 8.88
C PRO A 42 12.58 -2.71 7.41
N LYS A 43 13.04 -3.71 6.64
CA LYS A 43 12.59 -3.94 5.26
C LYS A 43 11.13 -4.40 5.20
N ALA A 44 10.74 -5.34 6.06
CA ALA A 44 9.36 -5.82 6.10
C ALA A 44 8.41 -4.74 6.63
N ALA A 45 8.82 -4.01 7.67
CA ALA A 45 8.09 -2.84 8.16
C ALA A 45 7.91 -1.78 7.06
N GLY A 46 8.95 -1.52 6.26
CA GLY A 46 8.89 -0.63 5.12
C GLY A 46 7.86 -1.04 4.06
N HIS A 47 7.76 -2.34 3.74
CA HIS A 47 6.74 -2.83 2.81
C HIS A 47 5.32 -2.65 3.37
N LEU A 48 5.10 -2.90 4.65
CA LEU A 48 3.80 -2.66 5.29
C LEU A 48 3.43 -1.17 5.32
N MET A 49 4.40 -0.30 5.60
CA MET A 49 4.21 1.15 5.55
C MET A 49 3.87 1.63 4.12
N GLU A 50 4.51 1.06 3.10
CA GLU A 50 4.20 1.38 1.70
C GLU A 50 2.80 0.91 1.30
N MET A 51 2.39 -0.29 1.74
CA MET A 51 1.01 -0.74 1.58
C MET A 51 0.01 0.17 2.31
N ALA A 52 0.32 0.59 3.54
CA ALA A 52 -0.52 1.49 4.32
C ALA A 52 -0.70 2.83 3.61
N ARG A 53 0.38 3.37 3.04
CA ARG A 53 0.33 4.58 2.21
C ARG A 53 -0.62 4.42 1.02
N VAL A 54 -0.54 3.32 0.29
CA VAL A 54 -1.44 3.06 -0.86
C VAL A 54 -2.91 3.02 -0.41
N MET A 55 -3.20 2.45 0.77
CA MET A 55 -4.55 2.44 1.33
C MET A 55 -5.02 3.85 1.74
N VAL A 56 -4.14 4.68 2.30
CA VAL A 56 -4.44 6.09 2.60
C VAL A 56 -4.72 6.86 1.31
N ASP A 57 -3.86 6.73 0.29
CA ASP A 57 -4.06 7.37 -1.01
C ASP A 57 -5.41 6.96 -1.62
N ARG A 58 -5.77 5.67 -1.54
CA ARG A 58 -7.08 5.17 -1.97
C ARG A 58 -8.24 5.78 -1.19
N SER A 59 -8.10 5.94 0.13
CA SER A 59 -9.13 6.59 0.95
C SER A 59 -9.36 8.05 0.52
N LEU A 60 -8.30 8.78 0.15
CA LEU A 60 -8.42 10.15 -0.32
C LEU A 60 -9.15 10.23 -1.66
N GLU A 61 -8.94 9.25 -2.55
CA GLU A 61 -9.69 9.14 -3.80
C GLU A 61 -11.20 8.91 -3.57
N CYS A 62 -11.60 8.28 -2.47
CA CYS A 62 -13.01 8.13 -2.11
C CYS A 62 -13.69 9.46 -1.74
N VAL A 63 -12.92 10.46 -1.30
CA VAL A 63 -13.41 11.78 -0.85
C VAL A 63 -13.22 12.86 -1.92
N GLY A 64 -12.38 12.60 -2.94
CA GLY A 64 -12.11 13.53 -4.04
C GLY A 64 -13.36 13.90 -4.85
N PRO A 65 -13.39 15.10 -5.47
CA PRO A 65 -14.49 15.49 -6.34
C PRO A 65 -14.59 14.51 -7.52
N ARG A 66 -15.80 14.04 -7.81
CA ARG A 66 -16.10 13.23 -9.01
C ARG A 66 -16.19 14.10 -10.26
#